data_AF-A0A5J4P6A5-F1
#
_entry.id   AF-A0A5J4P6A5-F1
#
_cell.length_a   1.000
_cell.length_b   1.000
_cell.length_c   1.000
_cell.angle_alpha   90.00
_cell.angle_beta   90.00
_cell.angle_gamma   90.00
#
_symmetry.space_group_name_H-M   'P 1'
#
loop_
_entity.id
_entity.type
_entity.pdbx_description
1 polymer ?
#
loop_
_entity_poly.entity_id
_entity_poly.type
_entity_poly.pdbx_seq_one_letter_code
_entity_poly.pdbx_strand_id
1 'polypeptide(L)' 'KLFVGTAVEEDRSRMNICFVPAPEYKELEADFLKFASERGMVGLKGHRSVGGFRASCYNALPKESVQALVDCMREFEKTH' A
#
# COMPACT_ATOMS: atom_id res chain seq x y z
N LYS A 1 -7.93 9.70 6.00
CA LYS A 1 -7.40 8.66 5.09
C LYS A 1 -5.95 8.48 5.47
N LEU A 2 -5.57 7.28 5.87
CA LEU A 2 -4.23 6.99 6.39
C LEU A 2 -3.20 6.95 5.26
N PHE A 3 -3.60 6.55 4.05
CA PHE A 3 -2.71 6.46 2.90
C PHE A 3 -3.02 7.52 1.83
N VAL A 4 -1.96 8.01 1.19
CA VAL A 4 -2.02 8.94 0.06
C VAL A 4 -1.18 8.43 -1.11
N GLY A 5 -1.68 8.61 -2.33
CA GLY A 5 -0.96 8.26 -3.55
C GLY A 5 0.14 9.28 -3.86
N THR A 6 1.24 8.83 -4.44
CA THR A 6 2.40 9.71 -4.74
C THR A 6 2.37 10.34 -6.13
N ALA A 7 1.47 9.89 -7.01
CA ALA A 7 1.33 10.39 -8.38
C ALA A 7 0.04 11.22 -8.53
N VAL A 8 0.12 12.25 -9.38
CA VAL A 8 -1.06 12.99 -9.86
C VAL A 8 -1.98 12.04 -10.63
N GLU A 9 -3.27 12.34 -10.65
CA GLU A 9 -4.31 11.39 -11.05
C GLU A 9 -4.16 10.90 -12.50
N GLU A 10 -3.83 11.80 -13.41
CA GLU A 10 -3.61 11.52 -14.83
C GLU A 10 -2.39 10.60 -15.11
N ASP A 11 -1.40 10.58 -14.22
CA ASP A 11 -0.16 9.82 -14.37
C ASP A 11 -0.15 8.50 -13.59
N ARG A 12 -1.27 8.13 -12.95
CA ARG A 12 -1.34 6.93 -12.10
C ARG A 12 -1.12 5.66 -12.92
N SER A 13 -0.06 4.93 -12.58
CA SER A 13 0.20 3.61 -13.16
C SER A 13 -0.87 2.60 -12.76
N ARG A 14 -1.35 1.84 -13.74
CA ARG A 14 -2.20 0.66 -13.51
C ARG A 14 -1.41 -0.56 -13.00
N MET A 15 -0.07 -0.52 -13.11
CA MET A 15 0.80 -1.65 -12.81
C MET A 15 1.56 -1.49 -11.50
N ASN A 16 1.97 -0.27 -11.16
CA ASN A 16 2.75 0.00 -9.95
C ASN A 16 2.11 1.14 -9.17
N ILE A 17 1.31 0.77 -8.18
CA ILE A 17 0.57 1.72 -7.36
C ILE A 17 1.45 2.08 -6.18
N CYS A 18 2.05 3.27 -6.23
CA CYS A 18 2.89 3.81 -5.16
C CYS A 18 2.04 4.68 -4.23
N PHE A 19 2.17 4.44 -2.93
CA PHE A 19 1.45 5.16 -1.89
C PHE A 19 2.28 5.20 -0.60
N VAL A 20 2.02 6.22 0.22
CA VAL A 20 2.70 6.47 1.49
C VAL A 20 1.66 6.75 2.58
N PRO A 21 2.00 6.60 3.87
CA PRO A 21 1.16 7.17 4.92
C PRO A 21 1.02 8.69 4.73
N ALA A 22 -0.13 9.25 5.12
CA ALA A 22 -0.28 10.70 5.18
C ALA A 22 0.76 11.29 6.15
N PRO A 23 1.19 12.56 5.97
CA PRO A 23 2.26 13.15 6.76
C PRO A 23 2.10 13.02 8.28
N GLU A 24 0.86 13.05 8.78
CA GLU A 24 0.47 12.92 10.18
C GLU A 24 0.48 11.48 10.72
N TYR A 25 0.69 10.47 9.86
CA TYR A 25 0.71 9.04 10.21
C TYR A 25 2.01 8.35 9.78
N LYS A 26 3.09 9.10 9.55
CA LYS A 26 4.36 8.55 9.06
C LYS A 26 4.95 7.47 9.98
N GLU A 27 4.74 7.60 11.28
CA GLU A 27 5.17 6.63 12.27
C GLU A 27 4.52 5.25 12.10
N LEU A 28 3.34 5.18 11.47
CA LEU A 28 2.60 3.93 11.23
C LEU A 28 3.12 3.13 10.04
N GLU A 29 4.14 3.62 9.31
CA GLU A 29 4.69 2.93 8.13
C GLU A 29 5.18 1.51 8.47
N ALA A 30 5.96 1.39 9.54
CA ALA A 30 6.52 0.11 9.98
C ALA A 30 5.43 -0.84 10.49
N ASP A 31 4.45 -0.31 11.23
CA ASP A 31 3.35 -1.06 11.80
C ASP A 31 2.44 -1.61 10.71
N PHE A 32 2.12 -0.81 9.69
CA PHE A 32 1.36 -1.29 8.54
C PHE A 32 2.11 -2.37 7.77
N LEU A 33 3.42 -2.20 7.53
CA LEU A 33 4.20 -3.21 6.81
C LEU A 33 4.21 -4.55 7.55
N LYS A 34 4.32 -4.52 8.88
CA LYS A 34 4.22 -5.71 9.73
C LYS A 34 2.81 -6.33 9.66
N PHE A 35 1.78 -5.52 9.88
CA PHE A 35 0.37 -5.94 9.83
C PHE A 35 -0.02 -6.60 8.50
N ALA A 36 0.44 -6.02 7.39
CA ALA A 36 0.18 -6.52 6.04
C ALA A 36 0.96 -7.83 5.78
N SER A 37 2.21 -7.91 6.24
CA SER A 37 3.02 -9.13 6.12
C SER A 37 2.42 -10.31 6.89
N GLU A 38 1.87 -10.08 8.09
CA GLU A 38 1.16 -11.08 8.89
C GLU A 38 -0.11 -11.60 8.20
N ARG A 39 -0.70 -10.80 7.29
CA ARG A 39 -1.85 -11.17 6.43
C ARG A 39 -1.43 -11.74 5.07
N GLY A 40 -0.15 -12.06 4.89
CA GLY A 40 0.37 -12.64 3.66
C GLY A 40 0.57 -11.65 2.52
N MET A 41 0.45 -10.34 2.76
CA MET A 41 0.72 -9.31 1.76
C MET A 41 2.23 -9.05 1.67
N VAL A 42 2.92 -9.84 0.86
CA VAL A 42 4.37 -9.75 0.66
C VAL A 42 4.74 -8.80 -0.50
N GLY A 43 5.94 -8.23 -0.44
CA GLY A 43 6.48 -7.40 -1.54
C GLY A 43 5.93 -5.97 -1.62
N LEU A 44 5.22 -5.50 -0.59
CA LEU A 44 4.65 -4.15 -0.55
C LEU A 44 5.65 -3.04 -0.24
N LYS A 45 6.84 -3.35 0.30
CA LYS A 45 7.83 -2.33 0.69
C LYS A 45 8.25 -1.52 -0.54
N GLY A 46 8.10 -0.20 -0.46
CA GLY A 46 8.44 0.74 -1.51
C GLY A 46 9.93 0.78 -1.82
N HIS A 47 10.29 1.46 -2.91
CA HIS A 47 11.69 1.62 -3.29
C HIS A 47 12.43 2.48 -2.26
N ARG A 48 13.66 2.11 -1.93
CA ARG A 48 14.48 2.76 -0.89
C ARG A 48 14.64 4.28 -1.02
N SER A 49 14.52 4.82 -2.24
CA SER A 49 14.66 6.26 -2.50
C SER A 49 13.42 7.08 -2.17
N VAL A 50 12.24 6.43 -2.07
CA VAL A 50 10.95 7.10 -1.87
C VAL A 50 10.30 6.68 -0.55
N GLY A 51 10.62 5.47 -0.05
CA GLY A 51 9.98 4.91 1.14
C GLY A 51 8.56 4.41 0.87
N GLY A 52 7.77 4.25 1.93
CA GLY A 52 6.37 3.84 1.85
C GLY A 52 6.16 2.50 1.15
N PHE A 53 5.18 2.47 0.25
CA PHE A 53 4.63 1.23 -0.31
C PHE A 53 4.51 1.25 -1.83
N ARG A 54 4.63 0.06 -2.41
CA ARG A 54 4.38 -0.19 -3.83
C ARG A 54 3.63 -1.50 -4.02
N ALA A 55 2.37 -1.40 -4.42
CA ALA A 55 1.60 -2.56 -4.88
C ALA A 55 1.80 -2.75 -6.38
N SER A 56 2.41 -3.88 -6.76
CA SER A 56 2.66 -4.21 -8.17
C SER A 56 1.58 -5.17 -8.65
N CYS A 57 0.74 -4.75 -9.61
CA CYS A 57 -0.44 -5.45 -10.09
C CYS A 57 -0.25 -5.97 -11.52
N TYR A 58 0.78 -6.80 -11.74
CA TYR A 58 1.06 -7.40 -13.05
C TYR A 58 0.00 -8.43 -13.45
N ASN A 59 -0.01 -8.82 -14.73
CA ASN A 59 -1.00 -9.72 -15.33
C ASN A 59 -1.22 -11.06 -14.59
N ALA A 60 -0.20 -11.56 -13.89
CA ALA A 60 -0.29 -12.81 -13.14
C ALA A 60 -1.05 -12.70 -11.81
N LEU A 61 -1.33 -11.48 -11.33
CA LEU A 61 -2.08 -11.28 -10.11
C LEU A 61 -3.58 -11.25 -10.39
N PRO A 62 -4.36 -12.07 -9.68
CA PRO A 62 -5.80 -12.07 -9.80
C PRO A 62 -6.40 -10.83 -9.10
N LYS A 63 -7.63 -10.47 -9.47
CA LYS A 63 -8.33 -9.30 -8.92
C LYS A 63 -8.53 -9.42 -7.41
N GLU A 64 -8.70 -10.64 -6.93
CA GLU A 64 -8.89 -11.00 -5.53
C GLU A 64 -7.69 -10.59 -4.68
N SER A 65 -6.46 -10.62 -5.23
CA SER A 65 -5.27 -10.12 -4.54
C SER A 65 -5.31 -8.61 -4.30
N VAL A 66 -5.86 -7.86 -5.26
CA VAL A 66 -6.08 -6.41 -5.10
C VAL A 66 -7.16 -6.15 -4.04
N GLN A 67 -8.24 -6.94 -4.05
CA GLN A 67 -9.30 -6.83 -3.05
C GLN A 67 -8.78 -7.12 -1.64
N ALA A 68 -7.96 -8.18 -1.47
CA ALA A 68 -7.33 -8.52 -0.20
C ALA A 68 -6.43 -7.38 0.32
N LEU A 69 -5.67 -6.72 -0.56
CA LEU A 69 -4.88 -5.55 -0.19
C LEU A 69 -5.78 -4.38 0.27
N VAL A 70 -6.84 -4.09 -0.46
CA VAL A 70 -7.79 -3.01 -0.12
C VAL A 70 -8.44 -3.28 1.24
N ASP A 71 -8.84 -4.52 1.50
CA ASP A 71 -9.46 -4.90 2.77
C ASP A 71 -8.45 -4.84 3.93
N CYS A 72 -7.21 -5.27 3.70
CA CYS A 72 -6.11 -5.10 4.66
C CYS A 72 -5.86 -3.62 5.00
N MET A 73 -5.84 -2.73 3.99
CA MET A 73 -5.69 -1.29 4.21
C MET A 73 -6.84 -0.70 5.03
N ARG A 74 -8.08 -1.08 4.70
CA ARG A 74 -9.28 -0.63 5.42
C ARG A 74 -9.35 -1.15 6.84
N GLU A 75 -8.90 -2.38 7.08
CA GLU A 75 -8.83 -2.96 8.42
C GLU A 75 -7.84 -2.19 9.29
N PHE A 76 -6.66 -1.88 8.74
CA PHE A 76 -5.66 -1.07 9.42
C PHE A 76 -6.16 0.35 9.72
N GLU A 77 -6.85 0.99 8.77
CA GLU A 77 -7.48 2.31 8.96
C GLU A 77 -8.62 2.32 10.00
N LYS A 78 -9.23 1.17 10.34
CA LYS A 78 -10.28 1.13 11.37
C LYS A 78 -9.72 1.04 12.78
N THR A 79 -8.47 0.59 12.92
CA THR A 79 -7.82 0.38 14.22
C THR A 79 -6.95 1.56 14.65
N HIS A 80 -6.84 2.61 13.82
CA HIS A 80 -6.00 3.80 13.99
C HIS A 80 -6.78 5.05 13.58
#